data_AF-A0A7X7B7Z9-F1
#
_entry.id   AF-A0A7X7B7Z9-F1
#
_cell.length_a   1.000
_cell.length_b   1.000
_cell.length_c   1.000
_cell.angle_alpha   90.00
_cell.angle_beta   90.00
_cell.angle_gamma   90.00
#
_symmetry.space_group_name_H-M   'P 1'
#
loop_
_entity.id
_entity.type
_entity.pdbx_description
1 polymer ?
#
loop_
_entity_poly.entity_id
_entity_poly.type
_entity_poly.pdbx_seq_one_letter_code
_entity_poly.pdbx_strand_id
1 'polypeptide(L)'
;MQNKTITLPKLTNLSPTMESTALKLMEETGELAQAIGKFRGLNGETVDLAEEQVVKKITEELLDVAQTAVSMMFVLEEMYGVNIDTALEEHIAKLAKKGYL
;
A
#
# COMPACT_ATOMS: atom_id res chain seq x y z
N MET A 1 13.78 -9.51 -19.03
CA MET A 1 12.76 -10.20 -18.20
C MET A 1 11.49 -9.38 -18.27
N GLN A 2 10.32 -10.02 -18.30
CA GLN A 2 9.04 -9.32 -18.23
C GLN A 2 8.69 -9.14 -16.74
N ASN A 3 8.69 -7.91 -16.26
CA ASN A 3 8.39 -7.62 -14.87
C ASN A 3 6.88 -7.80 -14.63
N LYS A 4 6.53 -8.51 -13.54
CA LYS A 4 5.14 -8.58 -13.09
C LYS A 4 4.80 -7.28 -12.38
N THR A 5 3.78 -6.58 -12.87
CA THR A 5 3.30 -5.32 -12.30
C THR A 5 1.93 -5.49 -11.65
N ILE A 6 1.69 -4.75 -10.57
CA ILE A 6 0.37 -4.54 -9.99
C ILE A 6 -0.02 -3.10 -10.31
N THR A 7 -1.23 -2.89 -10.82
CA THR A 7 -1.74 -1.56 -11.20
C THR A 7 -2.93 -1.21 -10.33
N LEU A 8 -2.94 0.00 -9.78
CA LEU A 8 -4.01 0.54 -8.96
C LEU A 8 -4.53 1.85 -9.56
N PRO A 9 -5.85 2.08 -9.57
CA PRO A 9 -6.44 3.26 -10.20
C PRO A 9 -6.32 4.52 -9.34
N LYS A 10 -6.39 5.68 -10.00
CA LYS A 10 -6.75 6.94 -9.34
C LYS A 10 -8.21 6.87 -8.89
N LEU A 11 -8.48 7.26 -7.65
CA LEU A 11 -9.84 7.35 -7.10
C LEU A 11 -10.45 8.71 -7.46
N THR A 12 -11.64 8.73 -8.04
CA THR A 12 -12.29 9.96 -8.55
C THR A 12 -13.34 10.55 -7.62
N ASN A 13 -13.80 9.78 -6.62
CA ASN A 13 -14.92 10.15 -5.75
C ASN A 13 -14.45 10.61 -4.36
N LEU A 14 -13.18 11.01 -4.26
CA LEU A 14 -12.55 11.48 -3.04
C LEU A 14 -11.84 12.81 -3.33
N SER A 15 -11.78 13.68 -2.33
CA SER A 15 -10.95 14.90 -2.36
C SER A 15 -9.84 14.79 -1.30
N PRO A 16 -8.88 13.87 -1.49
CA PRO A 16 -7.80 13.66 -0.53
C PRO A 16 -6.88 14.88 -0.44
N THR A 17 -6.35 15.15 0.74
CA THR A 17 -5.21 16.07 0.96
C THR A 17 -3.99 15.25 1.36
N MET A 18 -2.82 15.89 1.40
CA MET A 18 -1.60 15.21 1.87
C MET A 18 -1.76 14.73 3.31
N GLU A 19 -2.34 15.55 4.18
CA GLU A 19 -2.56 15.24 5.59
C GLU A 19 -3.60 14.13 5.76
N SER A 20 -4.73 14.19 5.04
CA SER A 20 -5.76 13.16 5.19
C SER A 20 -5.32 11.81 4.64
N THR A 21 -4.54 11.79 3.56
CA THR A 21 -3.92 10.56 3.04
C THR A 21 -2.84 10.02 3.96
N ALA A 22 -2.04 10.88 4.60
CA ALA A 22 -1.06 10.45 5.59
C ALA A 22 -1.73 9.80 6.82
N LEU A 23 -2.83 10.37 7.32
CA LEU A 23 -3.61 9.79 8.41
C LEU A 23 -4.22 8.45 7.99
N LYS A 24 -4.82 8.37 6.79
CA LYS A 24 -5.41 7.12 6.29
C LYS A 24 -4.34 6.05 6.08
N LEU A 25 -3.14 6.40 5.60
CA LEU A 25 -2.02 5.45 5.51
C LEU A 25 -1.66 4.82 6.86
N MET A 26 -1.67 5.61 7.93
CA MET A 26 -1.41 5.09 9.29
C MET A 26 -2.51 4.14 9.75
N GLU A 27 -3.77 4.47 9.44
CA GLU A 27 -4.94 3.61 9.72
C GLU A 27 -4.82 2.27 8.99
N GLU A 28 -4.68 2.27 7.66
CA GLU A 28 -4.56 1.04 6.85
C GLU A 28 -3.35 0.19 7.28
N THR A 29 -2.23 0.85 7.62
CA THR A 29 -1.04 0.14 8.11
C THR A 29 -1.30 -0.52 9.47
N GLY A 30 -2.10 0.12 10.33
CA GLY A 30 -2.55 -0.45 11.60
C GLY A 30 -3.46 -1.66 11.42
N GLU A 31 -4.39 -1.60 10.46
CA GLU A 31 -5.28 -2.72 10.12
C GLU A 31 -4.49 -3.91 9.54
N LEU A 32 -3.54 -3.65 8.63
CA LEU A 32 -2.61 -4.65 8.13
C LEU A 32 -1.79 -5.29 9.27
N ALA A 33 -1.24 -4.47 10.18
CA ALA A 33 -0.49 -4.96 11.32
C ALA A 33 -1.35 -5.83 12.25
N GLN A 34 -2.61 -5.46 12.46
CA GLN A 34 -3.57 -6.27 13.22
C GLN A 34 -3.86 -7.61 12.53
N ALA A 35 -4.08 -7.62 11.21
CA ALA A 35 -4.33 -8.84 10.45
C ALA A 35 -3.14 -9.82 10.53
N ILE A 36 -1.90 -9.29 10.44
CA ILE A 36 -0.67 -10.08 10.61
C ILE A 36 -0.50 -10.53 12.08
N GLY A 37 -0.85 -9.68 13.05
CA GLY A 37 -0.81 -9.99 14.47
C GLY A 37 -1.67 -11.21 14.82
N LYS A 38 -2.92 -11.19 14.35
CA LYS A 38 -3.89 -12.29 14.47
C LYS A 38 -3.37 -13.59 13.84
N PHE A 39 -2.75 -13.52 12.65
CA PHE A 39 -2.13 -14.68 12.01
C PHE A 39 -1.09 -15.37 12.90
N ARG A 40 -0.28 -14.56 13.59
CA ARG A 40 0.87 -15.04 14.35
C ARG A 40 0.53 -15.38 15.80
N GLY A 41 -0.72 -15.26 16.22
CA GLY A 41 -1.13 -15.40 17.62
C GLY A 41 -0.38 -14.43 18.55
N LEU A 42 0.02 -13.27 18.01
CA LEU A 42 0.74 -12.27 18.80
C LEU A 42 -0.20 -11.66 19.83
N ASN A 43 0.35 -11.23 20.97
CA ASN A 43 -0.39 -10.61 22.09
C ASN A 43 -1.40 -11.53 22.81
N GLY A 44 -1.26 -12.85 22.71
CA GLY A 44 -2.13 -13.79 23.44
C GLY A 44 -3.52 -13.97 22.82
N GLU A 45 -3.69 -13.56 21.57
CA GLU A 45 -4.92 -13.77 20.80
C GLU A 45 -5.09 -15.25 20.42
N THR A 46 -6.27 -15.82 20.68
CA THR A 46 -6.64 -17.17 20.21
C THR A 46 -6.82 -17.15 18.70
N VAL A 47 -6.05 -17.95 17.96
CA VAL A 47 -6.18 -18.06 16.51
C VAL A 47 -7.37 -18.96 16.18
N ASP A 48 -8.58 -18.37 16.18
CA ASP A 48 -9.83 -19.07 15.83
C ASP A 48 -10.15 -18.99 14.31
N LEU A 49 -9.27 -18.39 13.51
CA LEU A 49 -9.44 -18.22 12.06
C LEU A 49 -8.62 -19.23 11.28
N ALA A 50 -9.20 -19.76 10.20
CA ALA A 50 -8.48 -20.62 9.28
C ALA A 50 -7.40 -19.83 8.52
N GLU A 51 -6.26 -20.45 8.23
CA GLU A 51 -5.12 -19.83 7.54
C GLU A 51 -5.53 -19.08 6.26
N GLU A 52 -6.38 -19.68 5.43
CA GLU A 52 -6.91 -19.06 4.20
C GLU A 52 -7.64 -17.74 4.46
N GLN A 53 -8.44 -17.67 5.53
CA GLN A 53 -9.18 -16.46 5.90
C GLN A 53 -8.23 -15.34 6.34
N VAL A 54 -7.16 -15.72 7.04
CA VAL A 54 -6.17 -14.75 7.50
C VAL A 54 -5.32 -14.21 6.35
N VAL A 55 -4.83 -15.09 5.47
CA VAL A 55 -4.08 -14.68 4.27
C VAL A 55 -4.93 -13.78 3.37
N LYS A 56 -6.22 -14.10 3.22
CA LYS A 56 -7.16 -13.24 2.50
C LYS A 56 -7.25 -11.85 3.15
N LYS A 57 -7.46 -11.79 4.46
CA LYS A 57 -7.54 -10.51 5.19
C LYS A 57 -6.26 -9.69 5.05
N ILE A 58 -5.09 -10.30 5.24
CA ILE A 58 -3.80 -9.64 5.02
C ILE A 58 -3.69 -9.07 3.60
N THR A 59 -4.16 -9.82 2.60
CA THR A 59 -4.12 -9.37 1.20
C THR A 59 -5.03 -8.16 0.97
N GLU A 60 -6.23 -8.15 1.55
CA GLU A 60 -7.17 -7.01 1.50
C GLU A 60 -6.52 -5.76 2.12
N GLU A 61 -6.05 -5.87 3.36
CA GLU A 61 -5.41 -4.73 4.06
C GLU A 61 -4.16 -4.22 3.34
N LEU A 62 -3.37 -5.13 2.76
CA LEU A 62 -2.18 -4.74 2.01
C LEU A 62 -2.53 -3.96 0.74
N LEU A 63 -3.63 -4.31 0.08
CA LEU A 63 -4.13 -3.57 -1.07
C LEU A 63 -4.67 -2.20 -0.67
N ASP A 64 -5.30 -2.07 0.49
CA ASP A 64 -5.80 -0.79 1.00
C ASP A 64 -4.65 0.17 1.35
N VAL A 65 -3.59 -0.34 2.00
CA VAL A 65 -2.33 0.41 2.19
C VAL A 65 -1.75 0.87 0.85
N ALA A 66 -1.64 -0.05 -0.12
CA ALA A 66 -1.08 0.26 -1.43
C ALA A 66 -1.93 1.30 -2.18
N GLN A 67 -3.25 1.17 -2.15
CA GLN A 67 -4.17 2.10 -2.80
C GLN A 67 -4.09 3.49 -2.18
N THR A 68 -3.99 3.58 -0.85
CA THR A 68 -3.87 4.87 -0.16
C THR A 68 -2.54 5.55 -0.49
N ALA A 69 -1.45 4.78 -0.60
CA ALA A 69 -0.16 5.31 -1.03
C ALA A 69 -0.22 5.85 -2.48
N VAL A 70 -0.84 5.09 -3.40
CA VAL A 70 -1.06 5.51 -4.79
C VAL A 70 -1.94 6.76 -4.85
N SER A 71 -3.00 6.84 -4.03
CA SER A 71 -3.82 8.05 -3.93
C SER A 71 -3.04 9.26 -3.44
N MET A 72 -2.12 9.11 -2.48
CA MET A 72 -1.23 10.18 -2.05
C MET A 72 -0.27 10.63 -3.15
N MET A 73 0.20 9.71 -4.00
CA MET A 73 1.04 10.07 -5.16
C MET A 73 0.26 10.99 -6.12
N PHE A 74 -1.00 10.67 -6.44
CA PHE A 74 -1.85 11.53 -7.28
C PHE A 74 -2.13 12.90 -6.64
N VAL A 75 -2.27 12.97 -5.31
CA VAL A 75 -2.35 14.26 -4.59
C VAL A 75 -1.08 15.10 -4.83
N LEU A 76 0.10 14.48 -4.75
CA LEU A 76 1.38 15.17 -5.00
C LEU A 76 1.49 15.69 -6.44
N GLU A 77 1.01 14.91 -7.41
CA GLU A 77 0.98 15.33 -8.80
C GLU A 77 0.05 16.51 -9.04
N GLU A 78 -1.19 16.42 -8.56
CA GLU A 78 -2.23 17.41 -8.85
C GLU A 78 -2.05 18.71 -8.06
N MET A 79 -1.68 18.62 -6.78
CA MET A 79 -1.59 19.79 -5.91
C MET A 79 -0.20 20.42 -5.91
N TYR A 80 0.85 19.65 -6.19
CA TYR A 80 2.24 20.10 -6.05
C TYR A 80 3.06 19.96 -7.35
N GLY A 81 2.46 19.46 -8.43
CA GLY A 81 3.11 19.36 -9.74
C GLY A 81 4.22 18.30 -9.80
N VAL A 82 4.18 17.31 -8.92
CA VAL A 82 5.13 16.19 -8.94
C VAL A 82 4.87 15.33 -10.18
N ASN A 83 5.90 15.11 -11.00
CA ASN A 83 5.80 14.16 -12.12
C ASN A 83 5.98 12.72 -11.59
N ILE A 84 4.87 11.99 -11.43
CA ILE A 84 4.88 10.62 -10.90
C ILE A 84 5.62 9.66 -11.85
N ASP A 85 5.48 9.83 -13.16
CA ASP A 85 6.12 8.97 -14.15
C ASP A 85 7.65 9.03 -14.00
N THR A 86 8.23 10.24 -13.94
CA THR A 86 9.66 10.41 -13.68
C THR A 86 10.07 9.83 -12.33
N ALA A 87 9.31 10.09 -11.26
CA ALA A 87 9.63 9.56 -9.93
C ALA A 87 9.61 8.01 -9.90
N LEU A 88 8.69 7.39 -10.63
CA LEU A 88 8.58 5.94 -10.76
C LEU A 88 9.75 5.36 -11.57
N GLU A 89 10.11 5.97 -12.70
CA GLU A 89 11.27 5.58 -13.50
C GLU A 89 12.57 5.62 -12.70
N GLU A 90 12.81 6.71 -11.97
CA GLU A 90 13.96 6.87 -11.08
C GLU A 90 13.98 5.81 -9.97
N HIS A 91 12.81 5.51 -9.39
CA HIS A 91 12.68 4.47 -8.38
C HIS A 91 13.04 3.09 -8.95
N ILE A 92 12.51 2.73 -10.13
CA ILE A 92 12.78 1.45 -10.80
C ILE A 92 14.25 1.34 -11.17
N ALA A 93 14.86 2.39 -11.73
CA ALA A 93 16.28 2.41 -12.06
C ALA A 93 17.17 2.18 -10.83
N LYS A 94 16.80 2.79 -9.69
CA LYS A 94 17.47 2.54 -8.39
C LYS A 94 17.33 1.09 -7.93
N LEU A 95 16.18 0.45 -8.12
CA LEU A 95 16.00 -0.98 -7.76
C LEU A 95 16.83 -1.90 -8.65
N ALA A 96 16.86 -1.65 -9.97
CA ALA A 96 17.69 -2.39 -10.91
C ALA A 96 19.18 -2.27 -10.59
N LYS A 97 19.66 -1.06 -10.26
CA LYS A 97 21.06 -0.84 -9.84
C LYS A 97 21.42 -1.63 -8.57
N LYS A 98 20.46 -1.88 -7.70
CA LYS A 98 20.64 -2.68 -6.48
C LYS A 98 20.52 -4.19 -6.71
N GLY A 99 20.17 -4.63 -7.92
CA GLY A 99 19.96 -6.04 -8.25
C GLY A 99 18.67 -6.63 -7.69
N TYR A 100 17.66 -5.80 -7.41
CA TYR A 100 16.35 -6.26 -6.97
C TYR A 100 15.38 -6.56 -8.12
N LEU A 101 15.77 -6.21 -9.36
CA LEU A 101 15.03 -6.43 -10.60
C LEU A 101 15.90 -7.15 -11.63
#